data_AF-A0A0G2F4X1-F1
#
_entry.id   AF-A0A0G2F4X1-F1
#
_cell.length_a   1.000
_cell.length_b   1.000
_cell.length_c   1.000
_cell.angle_alpha   90.00
_cell.angle_beta   90.00
_cell.angle_gamma   90.00
#
_symmetry.space_group_name_H-M   'P 1'
#
loop_
_entity.id
_entity.type
_entity.pdbx_description
1 polymer ?
#
loop_
_entity_poly.entity_id
_entity_poly.type
_entity_poly.pdbx_seq_one_letter_code
_entity_poly.pdbx_strand_id
1 'polypeptide(L)'
;MRTQLLQETLLKEHEYGSVVLKRLSKESFPLYDSNGQHVLDIDASGLDLFVVANFSVHILVWVKTNDGIKCWVPRRAGQMSYPNMLDNTVGGSRRT
;
A
#
# COMPACT_ATOMS: atom_id res chain seq x y z
N MET A 1 -9.48 -20.47 6.17
CA MET A 1 -10.74 -20.02 6.80
C MET A 1 -10.77 -18.51 7.02
N ARG A 2 -9.83 -17.90 7.76
CA ARG A 2 -9.84 -16.44 8.04
C ARG A 2 -9.64 -15.55 6.81
N THR A 3 -8.59 -15.80 6.01
CA THR A 3 -8.30 -15.06 4.76
C THR A 3 -9.50 -15.03 3.82
N GLN A 4 -10.10 -16.20 3.56
CA GLN A 4 -11.23 -16.32 2.65
C GLN A 4 -12.45 -15.50 3.13
N LEU A 5 -12.80 -15.61 4.42
CA LEU A 5 -13.93 -14.86 4.97
C LEU A 5 -13.73 -13.34 4.86
N LEU A 6 -12.51 -12.87 5.13
CA LEU A 6 -12.18 -11.45 5.00
C LEU A 6 -12.22 -11.01 3.54
N GLN A 7 -11.69 -11.81 2.61
CA GLN A 7 -11.75 -11.52 1.18
C GLN A 7 -13.19 -11.44 0.66
N GLU A 8 -14.05 -12.39 1.05
CA GLU A 8 -15.48 -12.37 0.72
C GLU A 8 -16.18 -11.13 1.29
N THR A 9 -15.81 -10.71 2.50
CA THR A 9 -16.34 -9.49 3.13
C THR A 9 -15.91 -8.24 2.35
N LEU A 10 -14.62 -8.11 2.03
CA LEU A 10 -14.10 -6.98 1.24
C LEU A 10 -14.72 -6.90 -0.16
N LEU A 11 -14.96 -8.06 -0.80
CA LEU A 11 -15.62 -8.14 -2.09
C LEU A 11 -17.07 -7.65 -2.00
N LYS A 12 -17.84 -8.13 -1.01
CA LYS A 12 -19.22 -7.69 -0.80
C LYS A 12 -19.32 -6.19 -0.50
N GLU A 13 -18.41 -5.65 0.32
CA GLU A 13 -18.36 -4.21 0.61
C GLU A 13 -18.01 -3.37 -0.64
N HIS A 14 -17.13 -3.88 -1.51
CA HIS A 14 -16.83 -3.26 -2.80
C HIS A 14 -18.06 -3.28 -3.73
N GLU A 15 -18.75 -4.42 -3.84
CA GLU A 15 -19.96 -4.60 -4.66
C GLU A 15 -21.13 -3.75 -4.16
N TYR A 16 -21.24 -3.58 -2.85
CA TYR A 16 -22.24 -2.71 -2.22
C TYR A 16 -22.02 -1.22 -2.56
N GLY A 17 -20.84 -0.85 -3.07
CA GLY A 17 -20.51 0.52 -3.45
C GLY A 17 -20.07 1.38 -2.26
N SER A 18 -19.46 0.76 -1.25
CA SER A 18 -18.89 1.47 -0.11
C SER A 18 -17.99 2.63 -0.57
N VAL A 19 -18.16 3.80 0.06
CA VAL A 19 -17.38 5.01 -0.26
C VAL A 19 -15.89 4.80 0.04
N VAL A 20 -15.57 3.86 0.93
CA VAL A 20 -14.19 3.59 1.36
C VAL A 20 -13.52 2.53 0.48
N LEU A 21 -14.26 1.51 0.02
CA LEU A 21 -13.76 0.42 -0.83
C LEU A 21 -14.21 0.56 -2.30
N LYS A 22 -13.93 1.72 -2.91
CA LYS A 22 -14.31 1.97 -4.32
C LYS A 22 -13.56 1.11 -5.33
N ARG A 23 -12.37 0.61 -4.97
CA ARG A 23 -11.53 -0.21 -5.84
C ARG A 23 -10.66 -1.13 -5.00
N LEU A 24 -10.52 -2.37 -5.44
CA LEU A 24 -9.57 -3.34 -4.87
C LEU A 24 -8.18 -3.17 -5.50
N SER A 25 -7.14 -3.34 -4.69
CA SER A 25 -5.74 -3.29 -5.15
C SER A 25 -5.39 -4.49 -6.02
N LYS A 26 -6.04 -5.64 -5.78
CA LYS A 26 -5.65 -6.97 -6.28
C LYS A 26 -4.26 -7.37 -5.82
N GLU A 27 -3.87 -6.87 -4.65
CA GLU A 27 -2.57 -7.08 -4.04
C GLU A 27 -2.79 -7.57 -2.61
N SER A 28 -2.31 -8.77 -2.31
CA SER A 28 -2.49 -9.40 -1.00
C SER A 28 -1.29 -9.15 -0.09
N PHE A 29 -1.56 -8.79 1.17
CA PHE A 29 -0.58 -8.57 2.23
C PHE A 29 -0.80 -9.55 3.38
N PRO A 30 0.25 -10.24 3.87
CA PRO A 30 0.16 -11.08 5.04
C PRO A 30 0.10 -10.24 6.32
N LEU A 31 -0.78 -10.62 7.23
CA LEU A 31 -0.89 -10.01 8.55
C LEU A 31 -0.32 -10.95 9.61
N TYR A 32 0.41 -10.36 10.55
CA TYR A 32 1.04 -11.09 11.64
C TYR A 32 0.54 -10.58 12.99
N ASP A 33 0.48 -11.47 13.98
CA ASP A 33 0.21 -11.07 15.37
C ASP A 33 1.47 -10.46 16.03
N SER A 34 1.34 -10.06 17.29
CA SER A 34 2.46 -9.48 18.05
C SER A 34 3.63 -10.46 18.27
N ASN A 35 3.42 -11.76 18.08
CA ASN A 35 4.45 -12.79 18.18
C ASN A 35 5.07 -13.13 16.82
N GLY A 36 4.66 -12.44 15.74
CA GLY A 36 5.12 -12.71 14.38
C GLY A 36 4.46 -13.92 13.74
N GLN A 37 3.36 -14.44 14.29
CA GLN A 37 2.62 -15.55 13.67
C GLN A 37 1.67 -15.02 12.61
N HIS A 38 1.65 -15.67 11.45
CA HIS A 38 0.71 -15.34 10.38
C HIS A 38 -0.74 -15.56 10.84
N VAL A 39 -1.60 -14.57 10.59
CA VAL A 39 -3.01 -14.58 11.01
C VAL A 39 -3.93 -14.80 9.83
N LEU A 40 -3.74 -14.02 8.76
CA LEU A 40 -4.52 -14.03 7.51
C LEU A 40 -3.83 -13.15 6.45
N ASP A 41 -4.34 -13.18 5.22
CA ASP A 41 -3.97 -12.23 4.18
C ASP A 41 -5.14 -11.29 3.85
N ILE A 42 -4.83 -10.04 3.50
CA ILE A 42 -5.80 -9.00 3.19
C ILE A 42 -5.43 -8.26 1.89
N ASP A 43 -6.41 -7.80 1.11
CA ASP A 43 -6.13 -6.89 -0.02
C ASP A 43 -5.61 -5.54 0.50
N ALA A 44 -4.63 -4.96 -0.19
CA ALA A 44 -3.99 -3.71 0.21
C ALA A 44 -4.98 -2.55 0.40
N SER A 45 -6.09 -2.53 -0.36
CA SER A 45 -7.13 -1.51 -0.20
C SER A 45 -7.88 -1.62 1.13
N GLY A 46 -7.77 -2.77 1.82
CA GLY A 46 -8.34 -3.01 3.13
C GLY A 46 -7.39 -2.72 4.31
N LEU A 47 -6.09 -2.53 4.08
CA LEU A 47 -5.12 -2.36 5.18
C LEU A 47 -5.47 -1.17 6.08
N ASP A 48 -5.80 -0.02 5.47
CA ASP A 48 -6.12 1.21 6.18
C ASP A 48 -7.46 1.12 6.96
N LEU A 49 -8.37 0.21 6.56
CA LEU A 49 -9.67 0.04 7.21
C LEU A 49 -9.57 -0.66 8.57
N PHE A 50 -8.62 -1.59 8.70
CA PHE A 50 -8.48 -2.42 9.89
C PHE A 50 -7.36 -1.94 10.81
N VAL A 51 -6.78 -0.77 10.54
CA VAL A 51 -5.71 -0.14 11.34
C VAL A 51 -4.55 -1.12 11.57
N VAL A 52 -4.20 -1.86 10.52
CA VAL A 52 -3.15 -2.86 10.59
C VAL A 52 -1.80 -2.20 10.33
N ALA A 53 -0.80 -2.55 11.13
CA ALA A 53 0.56 -2.12 10.87
C ALA A 53 1.04 -2.67 9.51
N ASN A 54 1.37 -1.77 8.59
CA ASN A 54 1.99 -2.09 7.31
C ASN A 54 3.33 -1.34 7.20
N PHE A 55 4.30 -1.96 6.54
CA PHE A 55 5.63 -1.40 6.36
C PHE A 55 5.81 -0.97 4.91
N SER A 56 6.48 0.16 4.69
CA SER A 56 6.87 0.62 3.36
C SER A 56 8.38 0.83 3.27
N VAL A 57 8.90 0.72 2.06
CA VAL A 57 10.27 1.04 1.71
C VAL A 57 10.27 2.26 0.81
N HIS A 58 11.13 3.23 1.14
CA HIS A 58 11.27 4.48 0.43
C HIS A 58 12.74 4.70 0.08
N ILE A 59 13.02 5.00 -1.20
CA ILE A 59 14.36 5.20 -1.72
C ILE A 59 14.46 6.61 -2.29
N LEU A 60 15.48 7.35 -1.84
CA LEU A 60 15.87 8.64 -2.39
C LEU A 60 17.16 8.47 -3.20
N VAL A 61 17.09 8.73 -4.50
CA VAL A 61 18.26 8.72 -5.38
C VAL A 61 18.70 10.16 -5.64
N TRP A 62 19.99 10.39 -5.53
CA TRP A 62 20.60 11.69 -5.80
C TRP A 62 21.96 11.52 -6.49
N VAL A 63 22.41 12.59 -7.13
CA VAL A 63 23.72 12.70 -7.77
C VAL A 63 24.42 13.98 -7.32
N LYS A 64 25.74 13.93 -7.13
CA LYS A 64 26.57 15.11 -6.93
C LYS A 64 26.97 15.67 -8.29
N THR A 65 26.78 16.97 -8.46
CA THR A 65 27.17 17.74 -9.64
C THR A 65 28.03 18.92 -9.21
N ASN A 66 28.65 19.62 -10.17
CA ASN A 66 29.39 20.86 -9.87
C ASN A 66 28.49 21.95 -9.26
N ASP A 67 27.18 21.91 -9.55
CA ASP A 67 26.17 22.84 -9.01
C ASP A 67 25.58 22.39 -7.66
N GLY A 68 26.07 21.28 -7.10
CA GLY A 68 25.56 20.68 -5.85
C GLY A 68 24.80 19.36 -6.05
N ILE A 69 24.03 18.97 -5.03
CA ILE A 69 23.27 17.71 -5.02
C ILE A 69 21.97 17.89 -5.81
N LYS A 70 21.71 17.00 -6.77
CA LYS A 70 20.44 16.90 -7.49
C LYS A 70 19.72 15.60 -7.13
N CYS A 71 18.44 15.68 -6.78
CA CYS A 71 17.61 14.55 -6.37
C CYS A 71 16.62 14.16 -7.48
N TRP A 72 16.35 12.88 -7.63
CA TRP A 72 15.32 12.37 -8.54
C TRP A 72 13.96 12.39 -7.84
N VAL A 73 13.12 13.36 -8.20
CA VAL A 73 11.79 13.55 -7.60
C VAL A 73 10.71 13.30 -8.67
N PRO A 74 10.11 12.10 -8.71
CA PRO A 74 9.04 11.79 -9.66
C PRO A 74 7.73 12.47 -9.25
N ARG A 75 6.82 12.58 -10.24
CA ARG A 75 5.42 12.89 -10.01
C ARG A 75 4.59 11.62 -10.14
N ARG A 76 3.74 11.34 -9.15
CA ARG A 76 2.86 10.17 -9.14
C ARG A 76 1.87 10.24 -10.31
N ALA A 77 1.67 9.10 -10.98
CA ALA A 77 0.65 8.95 -12.02
C ALA A 77 -0.77 8.84 -11.40
N GLY A 78 -1.74 8.28 -12.13
CA GLY A 78 -3.11 7.99 -11.66
C GLY A 78 -3.20 6.88 -10.59
N GLN A 79 -2.38 6.98 -9.56
CA GLN A 79 -2.36 6.10 -8.40
C GLN A 79 -3.61 6.26 -7.54
N MET A 80 -3.98 5.23 -6.79
CA MET A 80 -5.15 5.25 -5.91
C MET A 80 -5.03 6.31 -4.80
N SER A 81 -3.82 6.45 -4.25
CA SER A 81 -3.48 7.46 -3.24
C SER A 81 -2.60 8.56 -3.81
N TYR A 82 -2.89 9.80 -3.43
CA TYR A 82 -2.08 10.99 -3.75
C TYR A 82 -1.71 11.13 -5.24
N PRO A 83 -2.69 11.09 -6.17
CA PRO A 83 -2.40 11.22 -7.59
C PRO A 83 -1.78 12.59 -7.89
N ASN A 84 -0.85 12.64 -8.84
CA ASN A 84 -0.15 13.86 -9.31
C ASN A 84 0.74 14.57 -8.27
N MET A 85 0.91 14.02 -7.07
CA MET A 85 1.82 14.56 -6.05
C MET A 85 3.28 14.18 -6.34
N LEU A 86 4.24 14.95 -5.79
CA LEU A 86 5.65 14.58 -5.80
C LEU A 86 5.89 13.43 -4.82
N ASP A 87 6.87 12.59 -5.12
CA ASP A 87 7.21 11.41 -4.31
C ASP A 87 8.73 11.24 -4.18
N ASN A 88 9.13 10.26 -3.39
CA ASN A 88 10.48 9.71 -3.37
C ASN A 88 10.77 9.03 -4.71
N THR A 89 12.06 8.83 -5.04
CA THR A 89 12.44 8.23 -6.33
C THR A 89 11.80 6.87 -6.56
N VAL A 90 11.77 6.04 -5.51
CA VAL A 90 11.00 4.80 -5.48
C VAL A 90 10.33 4.69 -4.11
N GLY A 91 9.05 4.31 -4.10
CA GLY A 91 8.31 4.05 -2.87
C GLY A 91 7.33 2.89 -3.08
N GLY A 92 7.19 2.03 -2.09
CA GLY A 92 6.27 0.90 -2.15
C GLY A 92 6.10 0.19 -0.82
N SER A 93 4.98 -0.51 -0.67
CA SER A 93 4.69 -1.32 0.51
C SER A 93 5.52 -2.62 0.48
N ARG A 94 5.96 -3.09 1.64
CA ARG A 94 6.69 -4.35 1.82
C ARG A 94 5.70 -5.47 2.12
N ARG A 95 5.78 -6.59 1.37
CA ARG A 95 4.86 -7.73 1.52
C ARG A 95 5.34 -8.82 2.50
N THR A 96 6.45 -8.63 3.20
CA THR A 96 7.19 -9.69 3.92
C THR A 96 7.76 -9.20 5.23
#